data_AF-A0A6N9BWP5-F1
#
_entry.id   AF-A0A6N9BWP5-F1
#
_cell.length_a   1.000
_cell.length_b   1.000
_cell.length_c   1.000
_cell.angle_alpha   90.00
_cell.angle_beta   90.00
_cell.angle_gamma   90.00
#
_symmetry.space_group_name_H-M   'P 1'
#
loop_
_entity.id
_entity.type
_entity.pdbx_description
1 polymer ?
#
loop_
_entity_poly.entity_id
_entity_poly.type
_entity_poly.pdbx_seq_one_letter_code
_entity_poly.pdbx_strand_id
1 'polypeptide(L)'
;MAPFSDRTRPLEVAVPRQASLDGITAVVPVLDDAEHLARLLAQLASWPGLEVVVVDGGSRDDPFAVCRRFGVRCLAGAPGRGGQLRRGGEAAGGEWLWLLHADAEVTPDLAGALEEATRTASWGRFDVRLSGASPLLRTIAFLMNWRSGVTGICTGDHGIFVSRALLDTVGGVPDQPLLEDVELSKRLRRRARPARVKARLGSSGRRWERAGVLRTVVFMWWLRLRYFLGARPADLYRRYYGSAAGEAPGLPRVAVFARAPERGRVKTRLVSSLGEDRAFDAYVELAETTLAAVANGDFDAELWFAGARNAALVGWAERFGMRMVEQPEADLGERMLAALRAGARVVVGTDIPRMSSAYIEDALRRLAGADVVLG
;
A
#
# COMPACT_ATOMS: atom_id res chain seq x y z
N MET A 1 -60.70 27.76 -45.89
CA MET A 1 -60.66 27.73 -44.41
C MET A 1 -60.49 26.28 -43.98
N ALA A 2 -59.27 25.87 -43.66
CA ALA A 2 -58.98 24.55 -43.09
C ALA A 2 -58.67 24.73 -41.59
N PRO A 3 -59.14 23.84 -40.69
CA PRO A 3 -59.00 24.07 -39.27
C PRO A 3 -57.57 23.76 -38.81
N PHE A 4 -56.99 24.69 -38.06
CA PHE A 4 -55.74 24.52 -37.33
C PHE A 4 -55.97 23.43 -36.26
N SER A 5 -55.46 22.21 -36.47
CA SER A 5 -55.50 21.18 -35.44
C SER A 5 -54.44 21.45 -34.39
N ASP A 6 -54.91 21.64 -33.17
CA ASP A 6 -54.22 21.66 -31.90
C ASP A 6 -53.01 20.69 -31.84
N ARG A 7 -51.80 21.27 -31.77
CA ARG A 7 -50.56 20.58 -31.44
C ARG A 7 -50.06 21.06 -30.10
N THR A 8 -50.77 20.73 -29.03
CA THR A 8 -50.25 20.82 -27.67
C THR A 8 -50.10 19.41 -27.08
N ARG A 9 -49.16 18.62 -27.63
CA ARG A 9 -48.60 17.51 -26.87
C ARG A 9 -47.67 18.12 -25.81
N PRO A 10 -47.92 17.93 -24.51
CA PRO A 10 -46.93 18.31 -23.51
C PRO A 10 -45.64 17.55 -23.83
N LEU A 11 -44.53 18.27 -23.92
CA LEU A 11 -43.20 17.68 -23.91
C LEU A 11 -43.08 16.91 -22.59
N GLU A 12 -43.18 15.58 -22.65
CA GLU A 12 -42.69 14.72 -21.57
C GLU A 12 -41.22 15.06 -21.38
N VAL A 13 -40.93 15.90 -20.37
CA VAL A 13 -39.59 16.07 -19.86
C VAL A 13 -39.24 14.71 -19.27
N ALA A 14 -38.51 13.89 -20.04
CA ALA A 14 -37.97 12.64 -19.57
C ALA A 14 -37.16 12.93 -18.31
N VAL A 15 -37.72 12.59 -17.14
CA VAL A 15 -36.99 12.63 -15.88
C VAL A 15 -35.80 11.70 -16.08
N PRO A 16 -34.55 12.16 -15.91
CA PRO A 16 -33.38 11.31 -16.09
C PRO A 16 -33.55 10.05 -15.24
N ARG A 17 -33.47 8.88 -15.86
CA ARG A 17 -33.49 7.61 -15.14
C ARG A 17 -32.37 7.66 -14.12
N GLN A 18 -32.70 7.52 -12.83
CA GLN A 18 -31.70 7.48 -11.78
C GLN A 18 -30.82 6.26 -12.01
N ALA A 19 -29.50 6.46 -12.07
CA ALA A 19 -28.54 5.39 -12.29
C ALA A 19 -28.67 4.33 -11.18
N SER A 20 -28.73 3.04 -11.55
CA SER A 20 -28.74 1.93 -10.58
C SER A 20 -27.36 1.30 -10.53
N LEU A 21 -26.75 1.24 -9.34
CA LEU A 21 -25.41 0.68 -9.14
C LEU A 21 -25.45 -0.72 -8.55
N ASP A 22 -26.54 -1.46 -8.80
CA ASP A 22 -26.72 -2.84 -8.36
C ASP A 22 -25.55 -3.72 -8.80
N GLY A 23 -25.04 -4.53 -7.88
CA GLY A 23 -23.90 -5.40 -8.14
C GLY A 23 -22.53 -4.71 -8.13
N ILE A 24 -22.46 -3.43 -7.75
CA ILE A 24 -21.20 -2.70 -7.56
C ILE A 24 -20.94 -2.50 -6.06
N THR A 25 -19.72 -2.79 -5.61
CA THR A 25 -19.25 -2.51 -4.26
C THR A 25 -18.13 -1.48 -4.28
N ALA A 26 -18.33 -0.34 -3.61
CA ALA A 26 -17.27 0.60 -3.29
C ALA A 26 -16.44 0.06 -2.11
N VAL A 27 -15.14 -0.12 -2.31
CA VAL A 27 -14.20 -0.55 -1.27
C VAL A 27 -13.34 0.63 -0.87
N VAL A 28 -13.41 1.02 0.41
CA VAL A 28 -12.77 2.23 0.94
C VAL A 28 -11.82 1.87 2.09
N PRO A 29 -10.49 1.93 1.90
CA PRO A 29 -9.54 1.81 2.99
C PRO A 29 -9.47 3.15 3.75
N VAL A 30 -9.44 3.09 5.08
CA VAL A 30 -9.31 4.26 5.95
C VAL A 30 -8.24 4.02 7.02
N LEU A 31 -7.47 5.06 7.34
CA LEU A 31 -6.51 5.09 8.45
C LEU A 31 -6.36 6.53 8.95
N ASP A 32 -6.81 6.81 10.17
CA ASP A 32 -6.80 8.14 10.80
C ASP A 32 -7.45 9.25 9.93
N ASP A 33 -8.55 8.93 9.24
CA ASP A 33 -9.20 9.86 8.31
C ASP A 33 -10.73 9.79 8.33
N ALA A 34 -11.33 9.65 9.52
CA ALA A 34 -12.77 9.53 9.72
C ALA A 34 -13.56 10.75 9.19
N GLU A 35 -12.97 11.95 9.18
CA GLU A 35 -13.61 13.16 8.66
C GLU A 35 -13.86 13.07 7.14
N HIS A 36 -12.87 12.63 6.37
CA HIS A 36 -13.02 12.46 4.92
C HIS A 36 -13.95 11.31 4.59
N LEU A 37 -13.82 10.20 5.34
CA LEU A 37 -14.75 9.09 5.24
C LEU A 37 -16.20 9.55 5.42
N ALA A 38 -16.48 10.38 6.44
CA ALA A 38 -17.83 10.87 6.68
C ALA A 38 -18.38 11.71 5.51
N ARG A 39 -17.53 12.53 4.88
CA ARG A 39 -17.90 13.30 3.67
C ARG A 39 -18.19 12.39 2.48
N LEU A 40 -17.33 11.41 2.23
CA LEU A 40 -17.50 10.45 1.14
C LEU A 40 -18.77 9.63 1.32
N LEU A 41 -19.01 9.07 2.51
CA LEU A 41 -20.21 8.28 2.79
C LEU A 41 -21.49 9.12 2.66
N ALA A 42 -21.47 10.40 3.05
CA ALA A 42 -22.60 11.30 2.83
C ALA A 42 -22.91 11.50 1.34
N GLN A 43 -21.89 11.58 0.49
CA GLN A 43 -22.08 11.69 -0.96
C GLN A 43 -22.61 10.37 -1.56
N LEU A 44 -22.03 9.23 -1.16
CA LEU A 44 -22.41 7.90 -1.65
C LEU A 44 -23.79 7.45 -1.16
N ALA A 45 -24.27 7.93 -0.01
CA ALA A 45 -25.60 7.60 0.52
C ALA A 45 -26.74 7.99 -0.45
N SER A 46 -26.48 8.89 -1.40
CA SER A 46 -27.45 9.29 -2.43
C SER A 46 -27.49 8.36 -3.65
N TRP A 47 -26.62 7.34 -3.72
CA TRP A 47 -26.47 6.46 -4.89
C TRP A 47 -27.17 5.13 -4.64
N PRO A 48 -28.33 4.87 -5.25
CA PRO A 48 -29.09 3.65 -5.01
C PRO A 48 -28.38 2.41 -5.59
N GLY A 49 -28.50 1.28 -4.90
CA GLY A 49 -27.95 -0.02 -5.32
C GLY A 49 -26.45 -0.22 -5.03
N LEU A 50 -25.70 0.84 -4.70
CA LEU A 50 -24.28 0.74 -4.39
C LEU A 50 -24.05 0.12 -3.00
N GLU A 51 -23.33 -1.00 -2.96
CA GLU A 51 -22.79 -1.51 -1.70
C GLU A 51 -21.53 -0.73 -1.32
N VAL A 52 -21.34 -0.44 -0.04
CA VAL A 52 -20.09 0.16 0.45
C VAL A 52 -19.48 -0.73 1.54
N VAL A 53 -18.18 -1.01 1.40
CA VAL A 53 -17.38 -1.73 2.39
C VAL A 53 -16.19 -0.86 2.77
N VAL A 54 -16.12 -0.50 4.04
CA VAL A 54 -15.02 0.27 4.62
C VAL A 54 -14.08 -0.68 5.36
N VAL A 55 -12.78 -0.49 5.20
CA VAL A 55 -11.76 -1.27 5.93
C VAL A 55 -10.85 -0.34 6.68
N ASP A 56 -10.97 -0.36 8.01
CA ASP A 56 -10.12 0.38 8.93
C ASP A 56 -8.77 -0.33 9.12
N GLY A 57 -7.68 0.42 9.02
CA GLY A 57 -6.30 -0.04 9.19
C GLY A 57 -5.77 0.06 10.62
N GLY A 58 -6.65 0.20 11.63
CA GLY A 58 -6.26 0.45 13.01
C GLY A 58 -6.17 1.94 13.33
N SER A 59 -7.18 2.71 12.95
CA SER A 59 -7.22 4.14 13.21
C SER A 59 -7.30 4.45 14.71
N ARG A 60 -6.75 5.61 15.08
CA ARG A 60 -6.84 6.23 16.40
C ARG A 60 -8.11 7.07 16.56
N ASP A 61 -8.67 7.54 15.45
CA ASP A 61 -10.03 8.07 15.41
C ASP A 61 -11.07 6.94 15.33
N ASP A 62 -12.37 7.26 15.28
CA ASP A 62 -13.46 6.27 15.27
C ASP A 62 -14.18 6.21 13.91
N PRO A 63 -13.59 5.55 12.88
CA PRO A 63 -14.25 5.34 11.59
C PRO A 63 -15.44 4.38 11.71
N PHE A 64 -15.50 3.54 12.75
CA PHE A 64 -16.64 2.65 12.99
C PHE A 64 -17.90 3.44 13.37
N ALA A 65 -17.79 4.52 14.17
CA ALA A 65 -18.90 5.43 14.43
C ALA A 65 -19.45 6.05 13.15
N VAL A 66 -18.56 6.48 12.25
CA VAL A 66 -18.95 7.03 10.94
C VAL A 66 -19.70 5.97 10.13
N CYS A 67 -19.18 4.75 10.04
CA CYS A 67 -19.85 3.68 9.29
C CYS A 67 -21.23 3.32 9.87
N ARG A 68 -21.35 3.23 11.21
CA ARG A 68 -22.65 2.99 11.89
C ARG A 68 -23.67 4.06 11.55
N ARG A 69 -23.27 5.34 11.50
CA ARG A 69 -24.15 6.46 11.15
C ARG A 69 -24.76 6.31 9.75
N PHE A 70 -24.01 5.77 8.80
CA PHE A 70 -24.46 5.59 7.42
C PHE A 70 -24.98 4.17 7.13
N GLY A 71 -25.01 3.27 8.11
CA GLY A 71 -25.42 1.89 7.92
C GLY A 71 -24.49 1.08 7.00
N VAL A 72 -23.22 1.48 6.92
CA VAL A 72 -22.22 0.89 6.01
C VAL A 72 -21.41 -0.18 6.73
N ARG A 73 -21.07 -1.26 6.02
CA ARG A 73 -20.23 -2.33 6.56
C ARG A 73 -18.81 -1.83 6.79
N CYS A 74 -18.29 -2.01 8.00
CA CYS A 74 -16.92 -1.67 8.37
C CYS A 74 -16.18 -2.89 8.89
N LEU A 75 -14.94 -3.09 8.43
CA LEU A 75 -14.06 -4.18 8.83
C LEU A 75 -12.81 -3.61 9.49
N ALA A 76 -12.33 -4.28 10.53
CA ALA A 76 -11.00 -4.02 11.08
C ALA A 76 -9.94 -4.83 10.33
N GLY A 77 -8.74 -4.29 10.18
CA GLY A 77 -7.59 -5.01 9.66
C GLY A 77 -6.27 -4.33 10.01
N ALA A 78 -5.17 -5.02 9.75
CA ALA A 78 -3.84 -4.43 9.87
C ALA A 78 -3.70 -3.21 8.91
N PRO A 79 -2.88 -2.21 9.24
CA PRO A 79 -2.61 -1.12 8.31
C PRO A 79 -2.02 -1.66 7.00
N GLY A 80 -2.17 -0.90 5.91
CA GLY A 80 -1.61 -1.21 4.60
C GLY A 80 -2.66 -1.11 3.52
N ARG A 81 -2.45 -0.17 2.59
CA ARG A 81 -3.46 0.18 1.57
C ARG A 81 -3.86 -1.03 0.72
N GLY A 82 -2.90 -1.82 0.24
CA GLY A 82 -3.17 -3.06 -0.51
C GLY A 82 -3.94 -4.09 0.29
N GLY A 83 -3.48 -4.42 1.50
CA GLY A 83 -4.15 -5.37 2.38
C GLY A 83 -5.57 -4.95 2.77
N GLN A 84 -5.80 -3.66 3.00
CA GLN A 84 -7.14 -3.12 3.29
C GLN A 84 -8.08 -3.26 2.08
N LEU A 85 -7.62 -2.85 0.89
CA LEU A 85 -8.39 -3.02 -0.35
C LEU A 85 -8.68 -4.49 -0.67
N ARG A 86 -7.69 -5.38 -0.43
CA ARG A 86 -7.84 -6.83 -0.63
C ARG A 86 -8.91 -7.40 0.29
N ARG A 87 -8.83 -7.15 1.59
CA ARG A 87 -9.85 -7.59 2.58
C ARG A 87 -11.24 -7.05 2.24
N GLY A 88 -11.32 -5.79 1.81
CA GLY A 88 -12.59 -5.20 1.41
C GLY A 88 -13.17 -5.84 0.15
N GLY A 89 -12.34 -6.14 -0.85
CA GLY A 89 -12.76 -6.85 -2.07
C GLY A 89 -13.17 -8.31 -1.84
N GLU A 90 -12.54 -8.99 -0.87
CA GLU A 90 -12.93 -10.34 -0.43
C GLU A 90 -14.28 -10.34 0.30
N ALA A 91 -14.57 -9.28 1.06
CA ALA A 91 -15.82 -9.16 1.81
C ALA A 91 -17.00 -8.59 0.99
N ALA A 92 -16.71 -7.93 -0.12
CA ALA A 92 -17.69 -7.31 -1.01
C ALA A 92 -18.61 -8.34 -1.67
N GLY A 93 -19.91 -8.04 -1.77
CA GLY A 93 -20.92 -8.88 -2.43
C GLY A 93 -21.11 -8.60 -3.92
N GLY A 94 -20.65 -7.44 -4.41
CA GLY A 94 -20.81 -7.03 -5.80
C GLY A 94 -19.98 -7.86 -6.80
N GLU A 95 -20.50 -7.95 -8.02
CA GLU A 95 -19.80 -8.46 -9.20
C GLU A 95 -18.73 -7.48 -9.69
N TRP A 96 -18.85 -6.22 -9.30
CA TRP A 96 -17.91 -5.15 -9.61
C TRP A 96 -17.36 -4.54 -8.33
N LEU A 97 -16.06 -4.24 -8.33
CA LEU A 97 -15.40 -3.53 -7.26
C LEU A 97 -14.97 -2.15 -7.74
N TRP A 98 -15.29 -1.13 -6.96
CA TRP A 98 -14.83 0.24 -7.15
C TRP A 98 -13.90 0.63 -6.00
N LEU A 99 -12.60 0.66 -6.29
CA LEU A 99 -11.56 0.93 -5.30
C LEU A 99 -11.41 2.45 -5.13
N LEU A 100 -11.86 2.95 -3.98
CA LEU A 100 -11.92 4.37 -3.67
C LEU A 100 -11.00 4.74 -2.51
N HIS A 101 -10.55 5.99 -2.47
CA HIS A 101 -9.92 6.55 -1.28
C HIS A 101 -10.96 7.24 -0.39
N ALA A 102 -10.70 7.27 0.92
CA ALA A 102 -11.56 7.97 1.88
C ALA A 102 -11.69 9.49 1.58
N ASP A 103 -10.68 10.10 0.94
CA ASP A 103 -10.67 11.51 0.54
C ASP A 103 -11.17 11.78 -0.87
N ALA A 104 -11.80 10.80 -1.51
CA ALA A 104 -12.44 10.99 -2.80
C ALA A 104 -13.65 11.93 -2.69
N GLU A 105 -13.84 12.79 -3.70
CA GLU A 105 -15.05 13.59 -3.86
C GLU A 105 -15.84 13.07 -5.07
N VAL A 106 -17.04 12.58 -4.84
CA VAL A 106 -17.91 12.07 -5.90
C VAL A 106 -19.00 13.08 -6.27
N THR A 107 -19.36 13.12 -7.55
CA THR A 107 -20.43 13.95 -8.12
C THR A 107 -21.49 13.06 -8.77
N PRO A 108 -22.76 13.48 -8.84
CA PRO A 108 -23.85 12.63 -9.34
C PRO A 108 -23.64 12.07 -10.75
N ASP A 109 -22.92 12.78 -11.63
CA ASP A 109 -22.60 12.31 -12.99
C ASP A 109 -21.66 11.09 -13.01
N LEU A 110 -20.86 10.87 -11.95
CA LEU A 110 -20.03 9.67 -11.83
C LEU A 110 -20.87 8.39 -11.73
N ALA A 111 -22.04 8.43 -11.10
CA ALA A 111 -22.87 7.24 -10.94
C ALA A 111 -23.32 6.69 -12.30
N GLY A 112 -23.91 7.53 -13.15
CA GLY A 112 -24.31 7.13 -14.50
C GLY A 112 -23.12 6.72 -15.38
N ALA A 113 -21.98 7.39 -15.21
CA ALA A 113 -20.77 7.04 -15.94
C ALA A 113 -20.15 5.71 -15.48
N LEU A 114 -20.27 5.37 -14.19
CA LEU A 114 -19.84 4.09 -13.63
C LEU A 114 -20.74 2.96 -14.15
N GLU A 115 -22.06 3.12 -14.03
CA GLU A 115 -23.05 2.17 -14.54
C GLU A 115 -22.77 1.82 -16.01
N GLU A 116 -22.61 2.83 -16.86
CA GLU A 116 -22.33 2.63 -18.29
C GLU A 116 -20.97 1.95 -18.54
N ALA A 117 -19.94 2.31 -17.78
CA ALA A 117 -18.63 1.71 -17.92
C ALA A 117 -18.61 0.23 -17.53
N THR A 118 -19.38 -0.18 -16.52
CA THR A 118 -19.49 -1.58 -16.11
C THR A 118 -20.21 -2.47 -17.13
N ARG A 119 -21.02 -1.90 -18.02
CA ARG A 119 -21.66 -2.65 -19.12
C ARG A 119 -20.73 -2.91 -20.29
N THR A 120 -19.76 -2.02 -20.52
CA THR A 120 -18.97 -1.98 -21.76
C THR A 120 -17.52 -2.39 -21.59
N ALA A 121 -17.04 -2.46 -20.34
CA ALA A 121 -15.65 -2.78 -20.02
C ALA A 121 -15.55 -3.94 -19.04
N SER A 122 -14.32 -4.37 -18.76
CA SER A 122 -13.99 -5.32 -17.67
C SER A 122 -13.22 -4.65 -16.52
N TRP A 123 -12.63 -3.48 -16.77
CA TRP A 123 -12.08 -2.57 -15.77
C TRP A 123 -11.84 -1.19 -16.38
N GLY A 124 -11.61 -0.21 -15.53
CA GLY A 124 -11.31 1.14 -15.95
C GLY A 124 -11.06 2.10 -14.81
N ARG A 125 -11.14 3.38 -15.15
CA ARG A 125 -10.73 4.48 -14.28
C ARG A 125 -11.41 5.79 -14.67
N PHE A 126 -11.64 6.66 -13.69
CA PHE A 126 -12.11 8.03 -13.90
C PHE A 126 -10.95 9.00 -14.13
N ASP A 127 -11.22 10.11 -14.80
CA ASP A 127 -10.28 11.23 -14.83
C ASP A 127 -10.22 11.87 -13.44
N VAL A 128 -9.02 12.23 -12.99
CA VAL A 128 -8.80 12.89 -11.70
C VAL A 128 -9.05 14.38 -11.82
N ARG A 129 -9.70 14.95 -10.81
CA ARG A 129 -9.72 16.39 -10.50
C ARG A 129 -9.08 16.60 -9.14
N LEU A 130 -8.03 17.42 -9.08
CA LEU A 130 -7.42 17.79 -7.81
C LEU A 130 -8.05 19.07 -7.26
N SER A 131 -8.59 19.01 -6.04
CA SER A 131 -9.16 20.15 -5.33
C SER A 131 -8.04 20.98 -4.68
N GLY A 132 -8.00 22.30 -4.90
CA GLY A 132 -7.01 23.21 -4.31
C GLY A 132 -6.94 24.55 -5.04
N ALA A 133 -6.23 25.52 -4.45
CA ALA A 133 -6.19 26.89 -4.97
C ALA A 133 -5.20 27.07 -6.14
N SER A 134 -4.18 26.22 -6.22
CA SER A 134 -3.08 26.37 -7.18
C SER A 134 -3.46 25.90 -8.60
N PRO A 135 -3.25 26.73 -9.64
CA PRO A 135 -3.41 26.32 -11.04
C PRO A 135 -2.54 25.11 -11.45
N LEU A 136 -1.39 24.92 -10.78
CA LEU A 136 -0.47 23.82 -11.07
C LEU A 136 -1.10 22.45 -10.78
N LEU A 137 -2.07 22.37 -9.87
CA LEU A 137 -2.84 21.15 -9.60
C LEU A 137 -3.65 20.71 -10.82
N ARG A 138 -4.15 21.66 -11.63
CA ARG A 138 -4.87 21.35 -12.87
C ARG A 138 -3.94 20.72 -13.90
N THR A 139 -2.72 21.26 -14.03
CA THR A 139 -1.68 20.69 -14.91
C THR A 139 -1.30 19.29 -14.46
N ILE A 140 -1.13 19.06 -13.15
CA ILE A 140 -0.84 17.72 -12.63
C ILE A 140 -1.98 16.75 -12.91
N ALA A 141 -3.22 17.14 -12.63
CA ALA A 141 -4.38 16.31 -12.91
C ALA A 141 -4.45 15.94 -14.41
N PHE A 142 -4.21 16.92 -15.29
CA PHE A 142 -4.11 16.69 -16.73
C PHE A 142 -3.01 15.68 -17.08
N LEU A 143 -1.79 15.85 -16.57
CA LEU A 143 -0.67 14.93 -16.82
C LEU A 143 -0.95 13.53 -16.25
N MET A 144 -1.61 13.43 -15.09
CA MET A 144 -2.04 12.16 -14.50
C MET A 144 -3.02 11.43 -15.43
N ASN A 145 -4.04 12.14 -15.92
CA ASN A 145 -5.08 11.60 -16.80
C ASN A 145 -4.53 11.21 -18.18
N TRP A 146 -3.68 12.05 -18.75
CA TRP A 146 -3.00 11.78 -20.02
C TRP A 146 -2.09 10.56 -19.90
N ARG A 147 -1.24 10.52 -18.87
CA ARG A 147 -0.32 9.39 -18.63
C ARG A 147 -1.08 8.10 -18.40
N SER A 148 -2.15 8.10 -17.60
CA SER A 148 -2.97 6.89 -17.38
C SER A 148 -3.62 6.45 -18.69
N GLY A 149 -4.05 7.40 -19.53
CA GLY A 149 -4.61 7.13 -20.83
C GLY A 149 -3.63 6.53 -21.86
N VAL A 150 -2.35 6.90 -21.82
CA VAL A 150 -1.31 6.38 -22.73
C VAL A 150 -0.74 5.04 -22.23
N THR A 151 -0.47 4.94 -20.93
CA THR A 151 0.26 3.79 -20.35
C THR A 151 -0.65 2.66 -19.86
N GLY A 152 -1.94 2.96 -19.64
CA GLY A 152 -2.85 2.07 -18.92
C GLY A 152 -2.49 1.89 -17.44
N ILE A 153 -1.60 2.71 -16.88
CA ILE A 153 -1.24 2.68 -15.46
C ILE A 153 -2.03 3.73 -14.71
N CYS A 154 -2.99 3.26 -13.92
CA CYS A 154 -3.84 4.09 -13.08
C CYS A 154 -3.21 4.27 -11.70
N THR A 155 -3.70 5.28 -10.98
CA THR A 155 -3.40 5.47 -9.55
C THR A 155 -4.71 5.48 -8.78
N GLY A 156 -4.67 5.27 -7.48
CA GLY A 156 -5.86 5.20 -6.62
C GLY A 156 -6.75 6.43 -6.72
N ASP A 157 -6.18 7.61 -6.97
CA ASP A 157 -6.94 8.86 -7.22
C ASP A 157 -7.89 8.77 -8.43
N HIS A 158 -7.66 7.85 -9.36
CA HIS A 158 -8.55 7.65 -10.51
C HIS A 158 -9.79 6.80 -10.17
N GLY A 159 -9.89 6.23 -8.98
CA GLY A 159 -11.00 5.35 -8.58
C GLY A 159 -11.12 4.14 -9.52
N ILE A 160 -10.20 3.19 -9.41
CA ILE A 160 -10.16 2.02 -10.30
C ILE A 160 -11.43 1.19 -10.07
N PHE A 161 -12.18 0.90 -11.13
CA PHE A 161 -13.26 -0.07 -11.10
C PHE A 161 -12.89 -1.31 -11.91
N VAL A 162 -13.28 -2.49 -11.45
CA VAL A 162 -12.88 -3.79 -12.04
C VAL A 162 -13.93 -4.85 -11.76
N SER A 163 -14.19 -5.73 -12.73
CA SER A 163 -15.07 -6.86 -12.51
C SER A 163 -14.37 -7.90 -11.64
N ARG A 164 -15.13 -8.54 -10.75
CA ARG A 164 -14.63 -9.62 -9.89
C ARG A 164 -13.99 -10.73 -10.71
N ALA A 165 -14.66 -11.14 -11.79
CA ALA A 165 -14.14 -12.15 -12.71
C ALA A 165 -12.75 -11.80 -13.26
N LEU A 166 -12.52 -10.54 -13.66
CA LEU A 166 -11.19 -10.13 -14.12
C LEU A 166 -10.19 -10.05 -12.97
N LEU A 167 -10.61 -9.50 -11.82
CA LEU A 167 -9.75 -9.35 -10.64
C LEU A 167 -9.22 -10.71 -10.15
N ASP A 168 -10.08 -11.74 -10.12
CA ASP A 168 -9.72 -13.09 -9.71
C ASP A 168 -8.67 -13.68 -10.66
N THR A 169 -8.80 -13.44 -11.97
CA THR A 169 -7.83 -13.96 -12.96
C THR A 169 -6.44 -13.34 -12.84
N VAL A 170 -6.32 -12.19 -12.18
CA VAL A 170 -5.04 -11.50 -11.93
C VAL A 170 -4.52 -11.70 -10.50
N GLY A 171 -5.18 -12.54 -9.71
CA GLY A 171 -4.76 -12.89 -8.35
C GLY A 171 -5.18 -11.87 -7.28
N GLY A 172 -6.24 -11.10 -7.51
CA GLY A 172 -6.75 -10.13 -6.54
C GLY A 172 -6.01 -8.80 -6.50
N VAL A 173 -6.36 -7.97 -5.51
CA VAL A 173 -5.63 -6.73 -5.20
C VAL A 173 -4.29 -7.11 -4.56
N PRO A 174 -3.14 -6.55 -5.02
CA PRO A 174 -1.84 -6.81 -4.42
C PRO A 174 -1.79 -6.35 -2.95
N ASP A 175 -1.38 -7.25 -2.06
CA ASP A 175 -1.13 -6.90 -0.65
C ASP A 175 0.25 -6.26 -0.51
N GLN A 176 0.33 -4.96 -0.83
CA GLN A 176 1.54 -4.17 -0.65
C GLN A 176 1.20 -2.79 -0.06
N PRO A 177 2.11 -2.20 0.75
CA PRO A 177 1.82 -0.98 1.49
C PRO A 177 1.76 0.28 0.61
N LEU A 178 2.39 0.25 -0.57
CA LEU A 178 2.45 1.38 -1.50
C LEU A 178 2.50 0.87 -2.95
N LEU A 179 1.93 1.63 -3.89
CA LEU A 179 1.90 1.34 -5.33
C LEU A 179 1.10 0.09 -5.71
N GLU A 180 0.18 -0.35 -4.85
CA GLU A 180 -0.69 -1.49 -5.13
C GLU A 180 -1.63 -1.21 -6.32
N ASP A 181 -2.00 0.05 -6.54
CA ASP A 181 -2.74 0.55 -7.70
C ASP A 181 -1.96 0.41 -9.03
N VAL A 182 -0.66 0.73 -9.00
CA VAL A 182 0.24 0.60 -10.15
C VAL A 182 0.46 -0.86 -10.48
N GLU A 183 0.67 -1.71 -9.47
CA GLU A 183 0.83 -3.15 -9.66
C GLU A 183 -0.46 -3.81 -10.14
N LEU A 184 -1.60 -3.47 -9.55
CA LEU A 184 -2.91 -3.92 -10.04
C LEU A 184 -3.13 -3.51 -11.49
N SER A 185 -2.85 -2.24 -11.84
CA SER A 185 -2.96 -1.74 -13.22
C SER A 185 -2.04 -2.51 -14.18
N LYS A 186 -0.80 -2.84 -13.76
CA LYS A 186 0.13 -3.65 -14.55
C LYS A 186 -0.44 -5.04 -14.84
N ARG A 187 -1.08 -5.68 -13.86
CA ARG A 187 -1.66 -7.01 -14.01
C ARG A 187 -2.93 -6.97 -14.89
N LEU A 188 -3.83 -6.03 -14.63
CA LEU A 188 -5.09 -5.86 -15.38
C LEU A 188 -4.83 -5.51 -16.86
N ARG A 189 -3.88 -4.60 -17.15
CA ARG A 189 -3.59 -4.20 -18.53
C ARG A 189 -3.01 -5.30 -19.42
N ARG A 190 -2.46 -6.36 -18.82
CA ARG A 190 -2.02 -7.56 -19.56
C ARG A 190 -3.20 -8.37 -20.09
N ARG A 191 -4.41 -8.17 -19.52
CA ARG A 191 -5.64 -8.86 -19.91
C ARG A 191 -6.54 -7.99 -20.80
N ALA A 192 -6.73 -6.72 -20.45
CA ALA A 192 -7.57 -5.79 -21.20
C ALA A 192 -7.09 -4.35 -21.03
N ARG A 193 -7.33 -3.45 -22.01
CA ARG A 193 -7.08 -2.02 -21.82
C ARG A 193 -8.12 -1.40 -20.88
N PRO A 194 -7.75 -0.40 -20.04
CA PRO A 194 -8.71 0.22 -19.15
C PRO A 194 -9.70 1.08 -19.92
N ALA A 195 -10.98 1.03 -19.52
CA ALA A 195 -11.95 2.05 -19.90
C ALA A 195 -11.56 3.40 -19.28
N ARG A 196 -11.64 4.45 -20.12
CA ARG A 196 -11.27 5.82 -19.74
C ARG A 196 -12.53 6.65 -19.59
N VAL A 197 -13.03 6.74 -18.36
CA VAL A 197 -14.23 7.53 -18.07
C VAL A 197 -13.82 8.98 -17.85
N LYS A 198 -14.41 9.89 -18.64
CA LYS A 198 -14.08 11.33 -18.60
C LYS A 198 -14.75 12.07 -17.45
N ALA A 199 -15.77 11.48 -16.83
CA ALA A 199 -16.34 11.98 -15.58
C ALA A 199 -15.23 12.06 -14.53
N ARG A 200 -15.26 13.12 -13.71
CA ARG A 200 -14.10 13.51 -12.91
C ARG A 200 -14.28 13.17 -11.44
N LEU A 201 -13.49 12.21 -10.96
CA LEU A 201 -13.39 11.91 -9.54
C LEU A 201 -12.50 12.95 -8.86
N GLY A 202 -12.99 13.60 -7.81
CA GLY A 202 -12.19 14.53 -7.02
C GLY A 202 -11.24 13.79 -6.08
N SER A 203 -10.04 14.31 -5.90
CA SER A 203 -9.05 13.85 -4.92
C SER A 203 -8.41 15.06 -4.23
N SER A 204 -8.02 14.91 -2.96
CA SER A 204 -7.56 16.03 -2.15
C SER A 204 -6.18 16.54 -2.62
N GLY A 205 -6.09 17.83 -2.95
CA GLY A 205 -4.83 18.48 -3.33
C GLY A 205 -3.90 18.79 -2.16
N ARG A 206 -4.34 18.57 -0.91
CA ARG A 206 -3.62 18.97 0.32
C ARG A 206 -2.18 18.47 0.39
N ARG A 207 -1.92 17.27 -0.12
CA ARG A 207 -0.57 16.68 -0.16
C ARG A 207 0.39 17.53 -1.02
N TRP A 208 -0.10 18.06 -2.13
CA TRP A 208 0.67 18.85 -3.08
C TRP A 208 0.98 20.26 -2.55
N GLU A 209 0.06 20.84 -1.78
CA GLU A 209 0.22 22.17 -1.18
C GLU A 209 1.18 22.15 0.02
N ARG A 210 1.18 21.08 0.84
CA ARG A 210 2.06 20.95 2.02
C ARG A 210 3.51 20.60 1.71
N ALA A 211 3.78 19.72 0.74
CA ALA A 211 5.13 19.19 0.47
C ALA A 211 5.88 19.90 -0.68
N GLY A 212 5.23 20.87 -1.32
CA GLY A 212 5.72 21.52 -2.53
C GLY A 212 5.41 20.68 -3.77
N VAL A 213 4.71 21.30 -4.72
CA VAL A 213 4.10 20.62 -5.86
C VAL A 213 5.13 19.92 -6.75
N LEU A 214 6.18 20.64 -7.20
CA LEU A 214 7.21 20.10 -8.08
C LEU A 214 8.06 19.02 -7.40
N ARG A 215 8.42 19.22 -6.13
CA ARG A 215 9.14 18.23 -5.31
C ARG A 215 8.34 16.93 -5.20
N THR A 216 7.04 17.03 -4.98
CA THR A 216 6.13 15.87 -4.92
C THR A 216 6.07 15.16 -6.26
N VAL A 217 5.96 15.88 -7.40
CA VAL A 217 5.99 15.25 -8.74
C VAL A 217 7.27 14.45 -8.93
N VAL A 218 8.44 15.09 -8.78
CA VAL A 218 9.75 14.44 -9.00
C VAL A 218 9.91 13.22 -8.09
N PHE A 219 9.51 13.35 -6.83
CA PHE A 219 9.59 12.26 -5.87
C PHE A 219 8.68 11.07 -6.23
N MET A 220 7.43 11.32 -6.64
CA MET A 220 6.53 10.25 -7.10
C MET A 220 7.05 9.56 -8.36
N TRP A 221 7.67 10.31 -9.27
CA TRP A 221 8.29 9.75 -10.46
C TRP A 221 9.50 8.89 -10.13
N TRP A 222 10.34 9.35 -9.20
CA TRP A 222 11.48 8.58 -8.70
C TRP A 222 11.01 7.27 -8.05
N LEU A 223 9.98 7.30 -7.19
CA LEU A 223 9.41 6.09 -6.57
C LEU A 223 8.93 5.09 -7.61
N ARG A 224 8.21 5.56 -8.64
CA ARG A 224 7.70 4.72 -9.73
C ARG A 224 8.82 4.16 -10.59
N LEU A 225 9.85 4.94 -10.89
CA LEU A 225 11.03 4.47 -11.63
C LEU A 225 11.74 3.39 -10.83
N ARG A 226 11.98 3.61 -9.54
CA ARG A 226 12.57 2.62 -8.64
C ARG A 226 11.73 1.35 -8.59
N TYR A 227 10.41 1.46 -8.43
CA TYR A 227 9.51 0.32 -8.47
C TYR A 227 9.58 -0.43 -9.81
N PHE A 228 9.63 0.30 -10.93
CA PHE A 228 9.78 -0.29 -12.27
C PHE A 228 11.12 -1.02 -12.42
N LEU A 229 12.19 -0.51 -11.81
CA LEU A 229 13.52 -1.13 -11.73
C LEU A 229 13.61 -2.26 -10.68
N GLY A 230 12.50 -2.64 -10.04
CA GLY A 230 12.44 -3.77 -9.10
C GLY A 230 12.67 -3.43 -7.63
N ALA A 231 12.67 -2.14 -7.24
CA ALA A 231 12.73 -1.77 -5.82
C ALA A 231 11.51 -2.29 -5.05
N ARG A 232 11.75 -2.80 -3.84
CA ARG A 232 10.69 -3.39 -3.00
C ARG A 232 9.71 -2.33 -2.52
N PRO A 233 8.38 -2.59 -2.49
CA PRO A 233 7.37 -1.66 -1.98
C PRO A 233 7.65 -1.14 -0.57
N ALA A 234 8.21 -1.98 0.31
CA ALA A 234 8.54 -1.61 1.69
C ALA A 234 9.61 -0.51 1.78
N ASP A 235 10.67 -0.63 0.97
CA ASP A 235 11.74 0.37 0.88
C ASP A 235 11.18 1.72 0.40
N LEU A 236 10.27 1.66 -0.58
CA LEU A 236 9.58 2.83 -1.13
C LEU A 236 8.63 3.45 -0.11
N TYR A 237 7.88 2.64 0.65
CA TYR A 237 7.00 3.09 1.73
C TYR A 237 7.77 3.86 2.82
N ARG A 238 8.88 3.31 3.31
CA ARG A 238 9.75 4.00 4.29
C ARG A 238 10.24 5.33 3.77
N ARG A 239 10.66 5.40 2.50
CA ARG A 239 11.11 6.65 1.89
C ARG A 239 9.96 7.65 1.70
N TYR A 240 8.75 7.15 1.44
CA TYR A 240 7.55 7.95 1.21
C TYR A 240 7.04 8.64 2.49
N TYR A 241 6.89 7.88 3.57
CA TYR A 241 6.37 8.39 4.84
C TYR A 241 7.49 8.90 5.78
N GLY A 242 8.77 8.69 5.43
CA GLY A 242 9.94 9.15 6.16
C GLY A 242 10.33 8.27 7.34
N SER A 243 11.39 8.63 8.08
CA SER A 243 11.86 7.92 9.28
C SER A 243 10.87 7.94 10.46
N ALA A 244 9.81 8.75 10.36
CA ALA A 244 8.69 8.80 11.30
C ALA A 244 7.54 7.86 10.89
N ALA A 245 7.63 7.24 9.71
CA ALA A 245 6.80 6.09 9.39
C ALA A 245 7.18 4.99 10.41
N GLY A 246 6.20 4.51 11.15
CA GLY A 246 6.33 3.23 11.83
C GLY A 246 6.55 2.09 10.82
N GLU A 247 6.36 0.88 11.30
CA GLU A 247 6.46 -0.39 10.56
C GLU A 247 5.90 -0.30 9.12
N ALA A 248 6.60 -0.91 8.15
CA ALA A 248 6.04 -1.09 6.81
C ALA A 248 4.85 -2.07 6.90
N PRO A 249 3.60 -1.62 6.66
CA PRO A 249 2.44 -2.44 6.98
C PRO A 249 2.34 -3.68 6.08
N GLY A 250 2.12 -4.85 6.67
CA GLY A 250 1.83 -6.11 5.96
C GLY A 250 3.01 -7.06 5.76
N LEU A 251 4.26 -6.67 6.06
CA LEU A 251 5.40 -7.59 6.00
C LEU A 251 5.79 -8.12 7.39
N PRO A 252 6.10 -9.43 7.53
CA PRO A 252 6.61 -9.96 8.78
C PRO A 252 7.97 -9.35 9.10
N ARG A 253 8.24 -9.04 10.36
CA ARG A 253 9.51 -8.44 10.79
C ARG A 253 10.57 -9.49 11.11
N VAL A 254 11.80 -9.24 10.68
CA VAL A 254 12.96 -10.10 10.90
C VAL A 254 14.05 -9.29 11.60
N ALA A 255 14.43 -9.71 12.80
CA ALA A 255 15.50 -9.09 13.56
C ALA A 255 16.84 -9.78 13.27
N VAL A 256 17.80 -9.05 12.71
CA VAL A 256 19.17 -9.52 12.48
C VAL A 256 20.06 -9.04 13.60
N PHE A 257 20.53 -9.97 14.42
CA PHE A 257 21.40 -9.70 15.57
C PHE A 257 22.84 -9.63 15.10
N ALA A 258 23.43 -8.45 15.24
CA ALA A 258 24.84 -8.18 14.98
C ALA A 258 25.51 -7.58 16.21
N ARG A 259 26.83 -7.72 16.30
CA ARG A 259 27.67 -6.94 17.22
C ARG A 259 28.33 -5.78 16.48
N ALA A 260 28.62 -4.68 17.17
CA ALA A 260 29.50 -3.66 16.62
C ALA A 260 30.83 -4.30 16.16
N PRO A 261 31.23 -4.14 14.88
CA PRO A 261 32.48 -4.71 14.38
C PRO A 261 33.65 -3.94 15.00
N GLU A 262 34.28 -4.55 15.99
CA GLU A 262 35.45 -4.02 16.71
C GLU A 262 36.52 -5.11 16.78
N ARG A 263 37.76 -4.77 16.37
CA ARG A 263 38.91 -5.69 16.41
C ARG A 263 39.12 -6.19 17.85
N GLY A 264 39.42 -7.48 17.99
CA GLY A 264 39.58 -8.14 19.30
C GLY A 264 38.30 -8.33 20.12
N ARG A 265 37.15 -7.78 19.68
CA ARG A 265 35.87 -7.86 20.42
C ARG A 265 34.79 -8.69 19.71
N VAL A 266 34.99 -9.00 18.44
CA VAL A 266 34.13 -9.93 17.69
C VAL A 266 34.83 -11.27 17.52
N LYS A 267 34.06 -12.36 17.51
CA LYS A 267 34.57 -13.73 17.33
C LYS A 267 35.78 -14.07 18.20
N THR A 268 35.74 -13.65 19.47
CA THR A 268 36.85 -13.83 20.43
C THR A 268 37.32 -15.28 20.55
N ARG A 269 36.40 -16.25 20.40
CA ARG A 269 36.73 -17.69 20.38
C ARG A 269 37.62 -18.10 19.20
N LEU A 270 37.50 -17.42 18.05
CA LEU A 270 38.29 -17.68 16.83
C LEU A 270 39.64 -16.94 16.83
N VAL A 271 39.84 -15.96 17.71
CA VAL A 271 41.09 -15.19 17.78
C VAL A 271 42.28 -16.10 18.09
N SER A 272 42.10 -17.07 19.00
CA SER A 272 43.15 -18.03 19.36
C SER A 272 43.65 -18.89 18.19
N SER A 273 42.79 -19.13 17.19
CA SER A 273 43.09 -19.96 16.03
C SER A 273 43.46 -19.18 14.76
N LEU A 274 42.88 -18.00 14.57
CA LEU A 274 42.98 -17.24 13.31
C LEU A 274 43.78 -15.93 13.45
N GLY A 275 44.03 -15.48 14.68
CA GLY A 275 44.48 -14.12 14.95
C GLY A 275 43.34 -13.10 14.89
N GLU A 276 43.56 -11.94 15.49
CA GLU A 276 42.52 -10.90 15.62
C GLU A 276 42.03 -10.38 14.27
N ASP A 277 42.93 -10.14 13.32
CA ASP A 277 42.59 -9.57 12.02
C ASP A 277 41.73 -10.52 11.19
N ARG A 278 42.13 -11.79 11.08
CA ARG A 278 41.35 -12.78 10.31
C ARG A 278 40.02 -13.11 10.99
N ALA A 279 39.96 -13.12 12.32
CA ALA A 279 38.70 -13.30 13.04
C ALA A 279 37.74 -12.12 12.82
N PHE A 280 38.27 -10.91 12.75
CA PHE A 280 37.52 -9.71 12.39
C PHE A 280 37.03 -9.74 10.94
N ASP A 281 37.91 -10.05 9.99
CA ASP A 281 37.55 -10.10 8.57
C ASP A 281 36.46 -11.16 8.31
N ALA A 282 36.61 -12.36 8.89
CA ALA A 282 35.60 -13.41 8.79
C ALA A 282 34.25 -13.00 9.41
N TYR A 283 34.28 -12.25 10.52
CA TYR A 283 33.04 -11.72 11.11
C TYR A 283 32.35 -10.73 10.17
N VAL A 284 33.10 -9.78 9.62
CA VAL A 284 32.56 -8.78 8.69
C VAL A 284 31.97 -9.44 7.46
N GLU A 285 32.68 -10.42 6.87
CA GLU A 285 32.20 -11.15 5.69
C GLU A 285 30.89 -11.92 5.96
N LEU A 286 30.82 -12.64 7.08
CA LEU A 286 29.61 -13.38 7.47
C LEU A 286 28.44 -12.45 7.78
N ALA A 287 28.70 -11.34 8.47
CA ALA A 287 27.69 -10.34 8.76
C ALA A 287 27.16 -9.70 7.49
N GLU A 288 28.03 -9.26 6.57
CA GLU A 288 27.60 -8.68 5.30
C GLU A 288 26.85 -9.68 4.41
N THR A 289 27.28 -10.94 4.37
CA THR A 289 26.58 -12.01 3.64
C THR A 289 25.18 -12.23 4.20
N THR A 290 25.06 -12.32 5.53
CA THR A 290 23.76 -12.45 6.21
C THR A 290 22.88 -11.24 5.94
N LEU A 291 23.40 -10.02 6.14
CA LEU A 291 22.64 -8.79 5.93
C LEU A 291 22.19 -8.64 4.49
N ALA A 292 23.03 -8.99 3.51
CA ALA A 292 22.66 -9.01 2.10
C ALA A 292 21.55 -10.03 1.82
N ALA A 293 21.63 -11.23 2.38
CA ALA A 293 20.61 -12.26 2.21
C ALA A 293 19.26 -11.82 2.80
N VAL A 294 19.27 -11.26 4.00
CA VAL A 294 18.06 -10.79 4.70
C VAL A 294 17.48 -9.55 4.02
N ALA A 295 18.32 -8.63 3.53
CA ALA A 295 17.87 -7.42 2.85
C ALA A 295 17.10 -7.67 1.55
N ASN A 296 17.17 -8.87 0.98
CA ASN A 296 16.51 -9.21 -0.29
C ASN A 296 15.25 -10.06 -0.11
N GLY A 297 14.81 -10.34 1.12
CA GLY A 297 13.60 -11.14 1.36
C GLY A 297 12.30 -10.36 1.32
N ASP A 298 11.19 -11.09 1.23
CA ASP A 298 9.81 -10.57 1.28
C ASP A 298 9.33 -10.33 2.72
N PHE A 299 10.15 -9.60 3.49
CA PHE A 299 9.95 -9.29 4.90
C PHE A 299 10.67 -7.99 5.29
N ASP A 300 10.31 -7.42 6.44
CA ASP A 300 10.92 -6.19 6.94
C ASP A 300 12.10 -6.49 7.88
N ALA A 301 13.31 -6.19 7.42
CA ALA A 301 14.56 -6.55 8.09
C ALA A 301 15.12 -5.39 8.94
N GLU A 302 15.52 -5.71 10.17
CA GLU A 302 16.08 -4.75 11.11
C GLU A 302 17.45 -5.19 11.62
N LEU A 303 18.37 -4.24 11.71
CA LEU A 303 19.69 -4.46 12.29
C LEU A 303 19.63 -4.18 13.80
N TRP A 304 19.52 -5.26 14.57
CA TRP A 304 19.61 -5.22 16.02
C TRP A 304 21.08 -5.33 16.41
N PHE A 305 21.67 -4.27 16.97
CA PHE A 305 23.10 -4.22 17.27
C PHE A 305 23.40 -4.24 18.78
N ALA A 306 24.46 -4.94 19.17
CA ALA A 306 25.01 -4.89 20.53
C ALA A 306 26.39 -4.21 20.55
N GLY A 307 26.65 -3.43 21.60
CA GLY A 307 27.84 -2.60 21.74
C GLY A 307 27.66 -1.19 21.18
N ALA A 308 28.73 -0.40 21.17
CA ALA A 308 28.68 1.00 20.80
C ALA A 308 28.30 1.18 19.32
N ARG A 309 27.36 2.09 19.05
CA ARG A 309 27.02 2.51 17.69
C ARG A 309 28.27 3.10 17.02
N ASN A 310 28.64 2.56 15.86
CA ASN A 310 29.82 2.99 15.11
C ASN A 310 29.54 3.16 13.60
N ALA A 311 30.52 3.71 12.87
CA ALA A 311 30.36 4.02 11.44
C ALA A 311 30.08 2.79 10.57
N ALA A 312 30.60 1.61 10.95
CA ALA A 312 30.39 0.38 10.20
C ALA A 312 28.94 -0.12 10.33
N LEU A 313 28.36 -0.10 11.55
CA LEU A 313 26.95 -0.43 11.75
C LEU A 313 26.02 0.51 10.97
N VAL A 314 26.34 1.81 10.96
CA VAL A 314 25.60 2.80 10.17
C VAL A 314 25.74 2.51 8.68
N GLY A 315 26.96 2.21 8.20
CA GLY A 315 27.21 1.84 6.81
C GLY A 315 26.44 0.59 6.37
N TRP A 316 26.34 -0.43 7.23
CA TRP A 316 25.51 -1.61 6.98
C TRP A 316 24.02 -1.26 6.89
N ALA A 317 23.50 -0.51 7.87
CA ALA A 317 22.11 -0.09 7.88
C ALA A 317 21.73 0.71 6.62
N GLU A 318 22.58 1.64 6.20
CA GLU A 318 22.36 2.45 5.00
C GLU A 318 22.47 1.62 3.72
N ARG A 319 23.52 0.80 3.59
CA ARG A 319 23.77 -0.05 2.41
C ARG A 319 22.64 -1.04 2.16
N PHE A 320 22.12 -1.65 3.23
CA PHE A 320 21.10 -2.70 3.16
C PHE A 320 19.68 -2.19 3.46
N GLY A 321 19.50 -0.88 3.68
CA GLY A 321 18.20 -0.25 3.89
C GLY A 321 17.48 -0.71 5.17
N MET A 322 18.23 -1.03 6.23
CA MET A 322 17.71 -1.57 7.48
C MET A 322 17.57 -0.50 8.56
N ARG A 323 16.53 -0.63 9.38
CA ARG A 323 16.38 0.16 10.61
C ARG A 323 17.34 -0.38 11.68
N MET A 324 18.05 0.51 12.36
CA MET A 324 18.91 0.14 13.49
C MET A 324 18.12 0.12 14.79
N VAL A 325 18.33 -0.91 15.60
CA VAL A 325 17.76 -1.05 16.95
C VAL A 325 18.87 -1.49 17.90
N GLU A 326 19.01 -0.80 19.03
CA GLU A 326 19.98 -1.18 20.04
C GLU A 326 19.45 -2.38 20.84
N GLN A 327 20.29 -3.39 21.03
CA GLN A 327 19.96 -4.55 21.84
C GLN A 327 20.10 -4.21 23.33
N PRO A 328 19.21 -4.72 24.20
CA PRO A 328 19.34 -4.50 25.63
C PRO A 328 20.62 -5.16 26.17
N GLU A 329 21.25 -4.53 27.16
CA GLU A 329 22.36 -5.09 27.95
C GLU A 329 21.82 -6.22 28.84
N ALA A 330 21.70 -7.40 28.24
CA ALA A 330 20.99 -8.55 28.77
C ALA A 330 21.54 -9.85 28.17
N ASP A 331 21.13 -11.00 28.70
CA ASP A 331 21.53 -12.28 28.12
C ASP A 331 20.90 -12.50 26.72
N LEU A 332 21.35 -13.54 26.00
CA LEU A 332 20.87 -13.81 24.65
C LEU A 332 19.34 -14.07 24.62
N GLY A 333 18.81 -14.77 25.61
CA GLY A 333 17.39 -15.09 25.69
C GLY A 333 16.54 -13.84 25.90
N GLU A 334 16.98 -12.95 26.78
CA GLU A 334 16.34 -11.66 27.03
C GLU A 334 16.40 -10.74 25.81
N ARG A 335 17.52 -10.73 25.09
CA ARG A 335 17.66 -9.98 23.82
C ARG A 335 16.70 -10.53 22.76
N MET A 336 16.63 -11.85 22.58
CA MET A 336 15.68 -12.49 21.66
C MET A 336 14.24 -12.15 22.05
N LEU A 337 13.90 -12.23 23.34
CA LEU A 337 12.57 -11.90 23.85
C LEU A 337 12.23 -10.42 23.61
N ALA A 338 13.19 -9.50 23.74
CA ALA A 338 12.99 -8.09 23.43
C ALA A 338 12.66 -7.86 21.96
N ALA A 339 13.34 -8.56 21.04
CA ALA A 339 13.02 -8.48 19.62
C ALA A 339 11.62 -9.04 19.29
N LEU A 340 11.25 -10.19 19.87
CA LEU A 340 9.94 -10.80 19.69
C LEU A 340 8.82 -9.90 20.26
N ARG A 341 9.00 -9.35 21.47
CA ARG A 341 8.07 -8.39 22.08
C ARG A 341 7.95 -7.10 21.28
N ALA A 342 9.04 -6.69 20.65
CA ALA A 342 9.04 -5.55 19.77
C ALA A 342 8.33 -5.83 18.44
N GLY A 343 7.92 -7.06 18.13
CA GLY A 343 7.14 -7.43 16.94
C GLY A 343 7.89 -8.26 15.89
N ALA A 344 9.15 -8.63 16.13
CA ALA A 344 9.86 -9.53 15.22
C ALA A 344 9.22 -10.92 15.23
N ARG A 345 9.03 -11.52 14.04
CA ARG A 345 8.54 -12.89 13.86
C ARG A 345 9.67 -13.90 13.76
N VAL A 346 10.83 -13.47 13.26
CA VAL A 346 12.03 -14.29 13.16
C VAL A 346 13.21 -13.49 13.71
N VAL A 347 14.10 -14.18 14.45
CA VAL A 347 15.37 -13.64 14.94
C VAL A 347 16.49 -14.44 14.30
N VAL A 348 17.48 -13.75 13.71
CA VAL A 348 18.59 -14.35 12.97
C VAL A 348 19.91 -13.77 13.46
N GLY A 349 20.92 -14.59 13.69
CA GLY A 349 22.28 -14.12 13.97
C GLY A 349 23.09 -13.92 12.68
N THR A 350 24.10 -13.04 12.72
CA THR A 350 25.06 -12.81 11.60
C THR A 350 26.03 -13.96 11.32
N ASP A 351 25.92 -15.05 12.07
CA ASP A 351 26.94 -16.09 12.15
C ASP A 351 26.62 -17.34 11.30
N ILE A 352 25.67 -17.22 10.37
CA ILE A 352 25.13 -18.34 9.61
C ILE A 352 25.66 -18.28 8.16
N PRO A 353 26.67 -19.10 7.79
CA PRO A 353 27.38 -18.94 6.51
C PRO A 353 26.52 -19.16 5.26
N ARG A 354 25.39 -19.86 5.39
CA ARG A 354 24.49 -20.20 4.27
C ARG A 354 23.10 -19.55 4.41
N MET A 355 23.02 -18.40 5.06
CA MET A 355 21.74 -17.69 5.18
C MET A 355 21.21 -17.27 3.80
N SER A 356 19.91 -17.45 3.59
CA SER A 356 19.21 -16.99 2.38
C SER A 356 17.84 -16.43 2.74
N SER A 357 17.29 -15.53 1.91
CA SER A 357 15.92 -15.03 2.08
C SER A 357 14.90 -16.17 2.03
N ALA A 358 15.08 -17.13 1.12
CA ALA A 358 14.23 -18.32 0.98
C ALA A 358 14.17 -19.17 2.26
N TYR A 359 15.28 -19.25 3.01
CA TYR A 359 15.31 -19.95 4.30
C TYR A 359 14.41 -19.27 5.34
N ILE A 360 14.47 -17.94 5.42
CA ILE A 360 13.66 -17.14 6.35
C ILE A 360 12.19 -17.14 5.92
N GLU A 361 11.91 -17.06 4.62
CA GLU A 361 10.56 -17.19 4.08
C GLU A 361 9.95 -18.57 4.37
N ASP A 362 10.74 -19.64 4.29
CA ASP A 362 10.29 -20.98 4.70
C ASP A 362 9.98 -21.04 6.19
N ALA A 363 10.84 -20.46 7.03
CA ALA A 363 10.60 -20.36 8.46
C ALA A 363 9.31 -19.58 8.78
N LEU A 364 9.09 -18.45 8.12
CA LEU A 364 7.87 -17.64 8.25
C LEU A 364 6.62 -18.40 7.82
N ARG A 365 6.68 -19.18 6.73
CA ARG A 365 5.55 -20.04 6.30
C ARG A 365 5.25 -21.13 7.33
N ARG A 366 6.27 -21.79 7.88
CA ARG A 366 6.09 -22.83 8.90
C ARG A 366 5.54 -22.26 10.22
N LEU A 367 5.94 -21.05 10.58
CA LEU A 367 5.46 -20.36 11.78
C LEU A 367 3.95 -20.08 11.72
N ALA A 368 3.32 -20.06 10.55
CA ALA A 368 1.87 -19.92 10.43
C ALA A 368 1.09 -21.11 11.03
N GLY A 369 1.74 -22.28 11.17
CA GLY A 369 1.13 -23.51 11.70
C GLY A 369 1.80 -24.07 12.94
N ALA A 370 2.70 -23.32 13.58
CA ALA A 370 3.45 -23.77 14.75
C ALA A 370 3.70 -22.63 15.74
N ASP A 371 3.78 -22.94 17.04
CA ASP A 371 4.09 -21.94 18.07
C ASP A 371 5.56 -21.46 18.01
N VAL A 372 6.46 -22.32 17.55
CA VAL A 372 7.90 -22.07 17.42
C VAL A 372 8.48 -22.83 16.22
N VAL A 373 9.42 -22.20 15.53
CA VAL A 373 10.26 -22.81 14.49
C VAL A 373 11.72 -22.56 14.87
N LEU A 374 12.52 -23.63 14.96
CA LEU A 374 13.96 -23.58 15.22
C LEU A 374 14.71 -24.05 13.98
N GLY A 375 15.83 -23.40 13.65
CA GLY A 375 16.63 -23.68 12.46
C GLY A 375 18.00 -23.03 12.47
#